data_AF-A0A834R422-F1
#
_entry.id   AF-A0A834R422-F1
#
_cell.length_a   1.000
_cell.length_b   1.000
_cell.length_c   1.000
_cell.angle_alpha   90.00
_cell.angle_beta   90.00
_cell.angle_gamma   90.00
#
_symmetry.space_group_name_H-M   'P 1'
#
loop_
_entity.id
_entity.type
_entity.pdbx_description
1 polymer ?
#
loop_
_entity_poly.entity_id
_entity_poly.type
_entity_poly.pdbx_seq_one_letter_code
_entity_poly.pdbx_strand_id
1 'polypeptide(L)'
;MQADTPVNFHNLLSQQISLNSSSTAHTSQASSSKKNSKNKNVPVYDRPPDGGWGWMVVLASFIINLIADGVSLSFGVIYVELIDYFNESKSKTAWVGSLFLSIPLITGPIASALVDRFGCRKVTIAGSILSSAGFFLGHYATTIEHLFFAFSLSGFGLALCYVTSIVSVAYWFEKRRSLATGLAVCGTGFGTFLFAPLIIFLLNEYKWRGTLLVISAIFLNMICCGFLIRDLEIESDSSSSSSSSSSSSNTISDLNSSLSNSVANLDSDSGPFPKNNLDNHYSLKSPSKEPISTMDLQNRDIRLPC
;
A
#
# COMPACT_ATOMS: atom_id res chain seq x y z
N MET A 1 -21.79 -40.13 -20.61
CA MET A 1 -20.58 -40.92 -20.34
C MET A 1 -19.42 -40.11 -20.89
N GLN A 2 -18.63 -39.49 -19.99
CA GLN A 2 -17.36 -38.75 -20.20
C GLN A 2 -17.42 -37.47 -21.08
N ALA A 3 -16.82 -36.31 -20.79
CA ALA A 3 -15.98 -35.80 -19.70
C ALA A 3 -15.97 -34.25 -19.74
N ASP A 4 -15.90 -33.59 -18.59
CA ASP A 4 -15.73 -32.14 -18.41
C ASP A 4 -14.23 -31.73 -18.38
N THR A 5 -13.97 -30.43 -18.65
CA THR A 5 -12.80 -29.55 -18.33
C THR A 5 -11.74 -29.27 -19.43
N PRO A 6 -11.02 -28.11 -19.40
CA PRO A 6 -11.39 -26.77 -18.90
C PRO A 6 -11.00 -25.59 -19.82
N VAL A 7 -11.65 -24.44 -19.61
CA VAL A 7 -11.30 -23.13 -20.17
C VAL A 7 -10.03 -22.58 -19.50
N ASN A 8 -9.08 -22.13 -20.32
CA ASN A 8 -7.76 -21.60 -19.97
C ASN A 8 -7.83 -20.25 -19.21
N PHE A 9 -7.68 -20.28 -17.89
CA PHE A 9 -7.55 -19.11 -17.00
C PHE A 9 -6.18 -18.38 -17.15
N HIS A 10 -5.24 -18.95 -17.91
CA HIS A 10 -3.88 -18.42 -18.08
C HIS A 10 -3.78 -17.20 -19.02
N ASN A 11 -4.79 -16.97 -19.89
CA ASN A 11 -4.76 -15.88 -20.86
C ASN A 11 -5.30 -14.53 -20.32
N LEU A 12 -5.95 -14.52 -19.16
CA LEU A 12 -6.45 -13.28 -18.55
C LEU A 12 -5.42 -12.60 -17.63
N LEU A 13 -4.40 -13.33 -17.17
CA LEU A 13 -3.32 -12.79 -16.33
C LEU A 13 -2.23 -12.08 -17.14
N SER A 14 -2.03 -12.45 -18.41
CA SER A 14 -1.00 -11.87 -19.28
C SER A 14 -1.37 -10.50 -19.87
N GLN A 15 -2.65 -10.13 -19.92
CA GLN A 15 -3.08 -8.83 -20.49
C GLN A 15 -3.03 -7.64 -19.50
N GLN A 16 -3.00 -7.89 -18.18
CA GLN A 16 -2.90 -6.82 -17.18
C GLN A 16 -1.46 -6.33 -16.96
N ILE A 17 -0.45 -7.11 -17.37
CA ILE A 17 0.97 -6.79 -17.12
C ILE A 17 1.54 -5.82 -18.18
N SER A 18 0.91 -5.68 -19.34
CA SER A 18 1.46 -4.90 -20.48
C SER A 18 1.13 -3.40 -20.47
N LEU A 19 0.32 -2.88 -19.55
CA LEU A 19 -0.19 -1.49 -19.65
C LEU A 19 0.50 -0.46 -18.75
N ASN A 20 1.51 -0.83 -17.96
CA ASN A 20 2.12 0.13 -17.02
C ASN A 20 3.60 0.46 -17.28
N SER A 21 4.11 0.11 -18.46
CA SER A 21 5.51 0.33 -18.85
C SER A 21 5.59 1.22 -20.09
N SER A 22 5.29 2.52 -19.97
CA SER A 22 5.57 3.54 -20.99
C SER A 22 5.32 4.97 -20.47
N SER A 23 6.33 5.63 -19.88
CA SER A 23 6.66 7.01 -20.30
C SER A 23 8.02 7.48 -19.78
N THR A 24 8.75 8.03 -20.74
CA THR A 24 10.17 8.33 -20.91
C THR A 24 10.71 9.58 -20.20
N ALA A 25 12.04 9.58 -20.10
CA ALA A 25 12.95 10.63 -19.63
C ALA A 25 12.96 11.92 -20.47
N HIS A 26 13.40 13.05 -19.87
CA HIS A 26 14.26 14.06 -20.50
C HIS A 26 14.99 14.96 -19.47
N THR A 27 16.28 15.18 -19.72
CA THR A 27 17.29 15.99 -19.00
C THR A 27 17.16 17.48 -19.28
N SER A 28 17.39 18.36 -18.29
CA SER A 28 18.12 19.64 -18.43
C SER A 28 18.50 20.28 -17.08
N GLN A 29 19.78 20.61 -16.93
CA GLN A 29 20.41 21.31 -15.80
C GLN A 29 20.11 22.83 -15.83
N ALA A 30 19.96 23.47 -14.66
CA ALA A 30 20.60 24.76 -14.31
C ALA A 30 20.24 25.24 -12.89
N SER A 31 21.17 25.00 -11.95
CA SER A 31 21.67 25.90 -10.90
C SER A 31 20.73 26.88 -10.15
N SER A 32 20.69 26.70 -8.81
CA SER A 32 21.02 27.70 -7.76
C SER A 32 19.93 27.93 -6.70
N SER A 33 20.05 27.29 -5.53
CA SER A 33 20.30 28.01 -4.26
C SER A 33 20.18 27.09 -3.05
N LYS A 34 21.27 27.01 -2.29
CA LYS A 34 21.46 26.28 -1.04
C LYS A 34 20.41 26.66 0.01
N LYS A 35 19.83 25.65 0.67
CA LYS A 35 19.40 25.78 2.07
C LYS A 35 19.85 24.56 2.88
N ASN A 36 20.83 24.79 3.73
CA ASN A 36 21.37 23.88 4.74
C ASN A 36 20.28 23.34 5.66
N SER A 37 20.13 22.02 5.76
CA SER A 37 19.51 21.36 6.92
C SER A 37 20.30 20.13 7.34
N LYS A 38 21.18 20.36 8.32
CA LYS A 38 21.65 19.48 9.39
C LYS A 38 21.47 17.95 9.19
N ASN A 39 22.50 17.35 8.60
CA ASN A 39 23.25 16.18 9.07
C ASN A 39 22.49 15.16 9.95
N LYS A 40 21.94 14.12 9.32
CA LYS A 40 21.89 12.77 9.87
C LYS A 40 22.52 11.84 8.84
N ASN A 41 23.53 11.07 9.24
CA ASN A 41 24.22 10.07 8.42
C ASN A 41 23.29 8.88 8.08
N VAL A 42 22.24 9.12 7.29
CA VAL A 42 21.46 8.05 6.65
C VAL A 42 22.15 7.79 5.30
N PRO A 43 22.63 6.57 5.03
CA PRO A 43 23.23 6.25 3.74
C PRO A 43 22.14 6.40 2.67
N VAL A 44 22.29 7.41 1.80
CA VAL A 44 21.47 7.61 0.61
C VAL A 44 21.94 6.61 -0.44
N TYR A 45 21.04 5.74 -0.92
CA TYR A 45 21.35 4.74 -1.94
C TYR A 45 20.75 5.18 -3.28
N ASP A 46 21.58 5.33 -4.32
CA ASP A 46 21.13 5.66 -5.70
C ASP A 46 20.32 4.51 -6.35
N ARG A 47 20.47 3.28 -5.85
CA ARG A 47 19.77 2.07 -6.29
C ARG A 47 19.55 1.14 -5.10
N PRO A 48 18.44 0.38 -5.04
CA PRO A 48 18.23 -0.61 -3.99
C PRO A 48 19.40 -1.59 -3.97
N PRO A 49 20.13 -1.73 -2.85
CA PRO A 49 21.22 -2.68 -2.75
C PRO A 49 20.59 -4.07 -2.74
N ASP A 50 20.65 -4.78 -3.88
CA ASP A 50 20.21 -6.18 -4.06
C ASP A 50 21.04 -7.19 -3.22
N GLY A 51 21.37 -6.87 -1.96
CA GLY A 51 22.20 -7.66 -1.04
C GLY A 51 22.60 -6.92 0.24
N GLY A 52 23.42 -7.57 1.07
CA GLY A 52 23.88 -7.01 2.35
C GLY A 52 22.80 -7.01 3.44
N TRP A 53 22.52 -5.83 4.03
CA TRP A 53 21.55 -5.68 5.13
C TRP A 53 20.09 -6.00 4.72
N GLY A 54 19.78 -5.99 3.42
CA GLY A 54 18.46 -6.39 2.91
C GLY A 54 18.06 -7.82 3.32
N TRP A 55 19.02 -8.74 3.49
CA TRP A 55 18.73 -10.09 3.99
C TRP A 55 18.31 -10.10 5.47
N MET A 56 18.84 -9.17 6.29
CA MET A 56 18.39 -9.00 7.67
C MET A 56 16.96 -8.44 7.72
N VAL A 57 16.61 -7.58 6.76
CA VAL A 57 15.23 -7.08 6.62
C VAL A 57 14.28 -8.20 6.20
N VAL A 58 14.68 -9.07 5.27
CA VAL A 58 13.90 -10.27 4.93
C VAL A 58 13.71 -11.19 6.13
N LEU A 59 14.75 -11.38 6.96
CA LEU A 59 14.63 -12.14 8.20
C LEU A 59 13.69 -11.47 9.21
N ALA A 60 13.73 -10.14 9.34
CA ALA A 60 12.80 -9.39 10.19
C ALA A 60 11.35 -9.58 9.73
N SER A 61 11.09 -9.41 8.43
CA SER A 61 9.78 -9.62 7.81
C SER A 61 9.31 -11.07 7.92
N PHE A 62 10.22 -12.04 7.82
CA PHE A 62 9.92 -13.45 8.06
C PHE A 62 9.43 -13.67 9.50
N ILE A 63 10.11 -13.12 10.51
CA ILE A 63 9.69 -13.24 11.92
C ILE A 63 8.35 -12.52 12.16
N ILE A 64 8.17 -11.34 11.56
CA ILE A 64 6.92 -10.58 11.66
C ILE A 64 5.76 -11.41 11.10
N ASN A 65 5.87 -11.97 9.89
CA ASN A 65 4.83 -12.80 9.28
C ASN A 65 4.62 -14.11 10.04
N LEU A 66 5.72 -14.71 10.54
CA LEU A 66 5.68 -15.92 11.36
C LEU A 66 4.83 -15.73 12.62
N ILE A 67 4.98 -14.60 13.32
CA ILE A 67 4.21 -14.30 14.53
C ILE A 67 2.80 -13.84 14.16
N ALA A 68 2.69 -12.85 13.26
CA ALA A 68 1.44 -12.21 12.88
C ALA A 68 0.44 -13.22 12.31
N ASP A 69 0.82 -13.92 11.24
CA ASP A 69 -0.07 -14.85 10.58
C ASP A 69 -0.14 -16.18 11.34
N GLY A 70 0.95 -16.62 11.97
CA GLY A 70 0.97 -17.85 12.76
C GLY A 70 -0.02 -17.83 13.91
N VAL A 71 -0.11 -16.72 14.65
CA VAL A 71 -1.12 -16.54 15.69
C VAL A 71 -2.52 -16.38 15.08
N SER A 72 -2.63 -15.64 13.98
CA SER A 72 -3.92 -15.38 13.32
C SER A 72 -4.60 -16.64 12.80
N LEU A 73 -3.82 -17.52 12.17
CA LEU A 73 -4.31 -18.81 11.67
C LEU A 73 -4.56 -19.81 12.80
N SER A 74 -3.81 -19.70 13.91
CA SER A 74 -4.02 -20.54 15.11
C SER A 74 -5.18 -20.07 16.00
N PHE A 75 -5.80 -18.91 15.71
CA PHE A 75 -6.92 -18.37 16.49
C PHE A 75 -8.09 -19.35 16.61
N GLY A 76 -8.31 -20.20 15.60
CA GLY A 76 -9.36 -21.21 15.61
C GLY A 76 -9.31 -22.16 16.82
N VAL A 77 -8.12 -22.42 17.38
CA VAL A 77 -7.95 -23.23 18.58
C VAL A 77 -8.44 -22.48 19.83
N ILE A 78 -8.09 -21.20 19.95
CA ILE A 78 -8.52 -20.34 21.06
C ILE A 78 -10.04 -20.13 21.03
N TYR A 79 -10.60 -20.03 19.82
CA TYR A 79 -12.02 -19.86 19.59
C TYR A 79 -12.87 -20.98 20.20
N VAL A 80 -12.43 -22.24 20.11
CA VAL A 80 -13.17 -23.38 20.69
C VAL A 80 -13.30 -23.23 22.21
N GLU A 81 -12.20 -22.92 22.90
CA GLU A 81 -12.22 -22.68 24.36
C GLU A 81 -13.06 -21.45 24.73
N LEU A 82 -13.09 -20.41 23.88
CA LEU A 82 -13.92 -19.22 24.09
C LEU A 82 -15.42 -19.53 24.03
N ILE A 83 -15.85 -20.42 23.12
CA ILE A 83 -17.26 -20.86 23.07
C ILE A 83 -17.63 -21.57 24.37
N ASP A 84 -16.79 -22.50 24.83
CA ASP A 84 -17.05 -23.30 26.01
C ASP A 84 -17.04 -22.46 27.30
N TYR A 85 -16.16 -21.44 27.38
CA TYR A 85 -16.10 -20.55 28.54
C TYR A 85 -17.27 -19.59 28.63
N PHE A 86 -17.63 -18.90 27.54
CA PHE A 86 -18.70 -17.91 27.56
C PHE A 86 -20.10 -18.55 27.49
N ASN A 87 -20.20 -19.79 27.00
CA ASN A 87 -21.44 -20.57 26.89
C ASN A 87 -22.61 -19.79 26.22
N GLU A 88 -22.24 -18.87 25.34
CA GLU A 88 -23.08 -17.96 24.58
C GLU A 88 -23.34 -18.52 23.17
N SER A 89 -24.17 -17.83 22.37
CA SER A 89 -24.43 -18.29 21.00
C SER A 89 -23.12 -18.40 20.19
N LYS A 90 -22.89 -19.56 19.55
CA LYS A 90 -21.71 -19.81 18.71
C LYS A 90 -21.52 -18.72 17.66
N SER A 91 -22.62 -18.20 17.11
CA SER A 91 -22.62 -17.08 16.16
C SER A 91 -22.01 -15.82 16.75
N LYS A 92 -22.33 -15.47 18.00
CA LYS A 92 -21.80 -14.26 18.66
C LYS A 92 -20.29 -14.39 18.92
N THR A 93 -19.82 -15.53 19.39
CA THR A 93 -18.38 -15.75 19.61
C THR A 93 -17.60 -15.80 18.30
N ALA A 94 -18.19 -16.34 17.22
CA ALA A 94 -17.54 -16.42 15.91
C ALA A 94 -17.15 -15.04 15.36
N TRP A 95 -17.93 -14.00 15.67
CA TRP A 95 -17.62 -12.63 15.28
C TRP A 95 -16.27 -12.14 15.81
N VAL A 96 -15.78 -12.65 16.95
CA VAL A 96 -14.47 -12.24 17.50
C VAL A 96 -13.35 -12.57 16.52
N GLY A 97 -13.31 -13.81 16.03
CA GLY A 97 -12.31 -14.26 15.05
C GLY A 97 -12.50 -13.61 13.69
N SER A 98 -13.75 -13.48 13.24
CA SER A 98 -14.06 -12.81 11.97
C SER A 98 -13.59 -11.37 11.97
N LEU A 99 -13.85 -10.60 13.04
CA LEU A 99 -13.36 -9.23 13.19
C LEU A 99 -11.83 -9.19 13.20
N PHE A 100 -11.19 -10.07 13.99
CA PHE A 100 -9.74 -10.09 14.09
C PHE A 100 -9.04 -10.28 12.73
N LEU A 101 -9.57 -11.16 11.88
CA LEU A 101 -9.02 -11.40 10.54
C LEU A 101 -9.47 -10.36 9.50
N SER A 102 -10.64 -9.74 9.66
CA SER A 102 -11.19 -8.77 8.70
C SER A 102 -10.63 -7.36 8.88
N ILE A 103 -10.39 -6.92 10.12
CA ILE A 103 -9.89 -5.57 10.42
C ILE A 103 -8.55 -5.27 9.71
N PRO A 104 -7.56 -6.18 9.67
CA PRO A 104 -6.33 -5.95 8.91
C PRO A 104 -6.55 -5.64 7.43
N LEU A 105 -7.53 -6.30 6.80
CA LEU A 105 -7.85 -6.11 5.38
C LEU A 105 -8.48 -4.74 5.13
N ILE A 106 -9.42 -4.32 5.99
CA ILE A 106 -10.08 -3.01 5.90
C ILE A 106 -9.09 -1.88 6.19
N THR A 107 -8.17 -2.11 7.12
CA THR A 107 -7.18 -1.11 7.55
C THR A 107 -5.98 -1.01 6.59
N GLY A 108 -5.81 -1.94 5.65
CA GLY A 108 -4.67 -2.02 4.74
C GLY A 108 -4.28 -0.68 4.07
N PRO A 109 -5.22 0.07 3.45
CA PRO A 109 -4.91 1.36 2.83
C PRO A 109 -4.45 2.43 3.84
N ILE A 110 -5.08 2.47 5.02
CA ILE A 110 -4.72 3.40 6.10
C ILE A 110 -3.31 3.07 6.61
N ALA A 111 -3.03 1.78 6.80
CA ALA A 111 -1.72 1.30 7.19
C ALA A 111 -0.65 1.67 6.15
N SER A 112 -0.93 1.54 4.86
CA SER A 112 -0.03 1.97 3.78
C SER A 112 0.28 3.46 3.85
N ALA A 113 -0.75 4.32 3.95
CA ALA A 113 -0.55 5.76 4.06
C ALA A 113 0.26 6.17 5.31
N LEU A 114 0.11 5.42 6.41
CA LEU A 114 0.90 5.63 7.62
C LEU A 114 2.38 5.27 7.40
N VAL A 115 2.66 4.17 6.71
CA VAL A 115 4.03 3.76 6.38
C VAL A 115 4.70 4.79 5.48
N ASP A 116 3.99 5.28 4.47
CA ASP A 116 4.51 6.29 3.54
C ASP A 116 4.88 7.61 4.25
N ARG A 117 4.14 7.99 5.29
CA ARG A 117 4.37 9.25 6.02
C ARG A 117 5.36 9.14 7.17
N PHE A 118 5.35 8.03 7.92
CA PHE A 118 6.12 7.89 9.16
C PHE A 118 7.36 6.99 9.04
N GLY A 119 7.47 6.23 7.93
CA GLY A 119 8.50 5.23 7.69
C GLY A 119 8.12 3.85 8.26
N CYS A 120 8.82 2.82 7.80
CA CYS A 120 8.53 1.44 8.19
C CYS A 120 8.80 1.19 9.67
N ARG A 121 9.94 1.66 10.20
CA ARG A 121 10.40 1.38 11.57
C ARG A 121 9.43 1.86 12.64
N LYS A 122 8.99 3.13 12.55
CA LYS A 122 8.09 3.71 13.55
C LYS A 122 6.73 3.02 13.51
N VAL A 123 6.24 2.69 12.31
CA VAL A 123 4.95 2.05 12.13
C VAL A 123 4.98 0.61 12.63
N THR A 124 6.05 -0.16 12.41
CA THR A 124 6.19 -1.52 12.96
C THR A 124 6.20 -1.52 14.49
N ILE A 125 6.94 -0.59 15.11
CA ILE A 125 7.00 -0.45 16.58
C ILE A 125 5.62 -0.07 17.13
N ALA A 126 4.96 0.93 16.53
CA ALA A 126 3.63 1.35 16.94
C ALA A 126 2.59 0.21 16.77
N GLY A 127 2.63 -0.50 15.66
CA GLY A 127 1.77 -1.65 15.39
C GLY A 127 1.97 -2.78 16.39
N SER A 128 3.22 -3.12 16.71
CA SER A 128 3.55 -4.18 17.68
C SER A 128 3.05 -3.85 19.09
N ILE A 129 3.23 -2.59 19.53
CA ILE A 129 2.72 -2.11 20.82
C ILE A 129 1.18 -2.17 20.83
N LEU A 130 0.54 -1.74 19.75
CA LEU A 130 -0.92 -1.71 19.65
C LEU A 130 -1.53 -3.11 19.62
N SER A 131 -0.91 -4.06 18.90
CA SER A 131 -1.29 -5.47 18.91
C SER A 131 -1.10 -6.12 20.29
N SER A 132 0.05 -5.88 20.91
CA SER A 132 0.30 -6.34 22.28
C SER A 132 -0.72 -5.77 23.26
N ALA A 133 -1.05 -4.47 23.16
CA ALA A 133 -2.04 -3.83 24.02
C ALA A 133 -3.44 -4.42 23.81
N GLY A 134 -3.84 -4.70 22.57
CA GLY A 134 -5.11 -5.36 22.26
C GLY A 134 -5.23 -6.74 22.92
N PHE A 135 -4.22 -7.60 22.77
CA PHE A 135 -4.22 -8.91 23.43
C PHE A 135 -4.13 -8.82 24.95
N PHE A 136 -3.37 -7.87 25.48
CA PHE A 136 -3.26 -7.62 26.93
C PHE A 136 -4.61 -7.15 27.52
N LEU A 137 -5.34 -6.27 26.83
CA LEU A 137 -6.70 -5.88 27.21
C LEU A 137 -7.65 -7.09 27.15
N GLY A 138 -7.45 -7.99 26.18
CA GLY A 138 -8.19 -9.24 26.06
C GLY A 138 -8.07 -10.15 27.28
N HIS A 139 -6.95 -10.11 28.02
CA HIS A 139 -6.78 -10.86 29.27
C HIS A 139 -7.81 -10.46 30.34
N TYR A 140 -8.12 -9.16 30.44
CA TYR A 140 -9.08 -8.62 31.42
C TYR A 140 -10.53 -8.70 30.94
N ALA A 141 -10.79 -9.30 29.77
CA ALA A 141 -12.14 -9.40 29.23
C ALA A 141 -13.03 -10.29 30.12
N THR A 142 -14.09 -9.69 30.64
CA THR A 142 -15.16 -10.37 31.39
C THR A 142 -16.39 -10.65 30.52
N THR A 143 -16.54 -9.95 29.39
CA THR A 143 -17.66 -10.06 28.46
C THR A 143 -17.15 -10.20 27.02
N ILE A 144 -17.99 -10.76 26.14
CA ILE A 144 -17.66 -10.92 24.72
C ILE A 144 -17.47 -9.55 24.03
N GLU A 145 -18.21 -8.53 24.46
CA GLU A 145 -18.11 -7.17 23.90
C GLU A 145 -16.71 -6.56 24.15
N HIS A 146 -16.14 -6.77 25.32
CA HIS A 146 -14.75 -6.37 25.60
C HIS A 146 -13.75 -7.11 24.69
N LEU A 147 -14.06 -8.38 24.38
CA LEU A 147 -13.25 -9.19 23.48
C LEU A 147 -13.31 -8.65 22.03
N PHE A 148 -14.48 -8.22 21.55
CA PHE A 148 -14.59 -7.56 20.24
C PHE A 148 -13.69 -6.32 20.14
N PHE A 149 -13.70 -5.47 21.17
CA PHE A 149 -12.85 -4.29 21.20
C PHE A 149 -11.35 -4.65 21.23
N ALA A 150 -10.96 -5.57 22.11
CA ALA A 150 -9.58 -6.03 22.26
C ALA A 150 -9.01 -6.64 20.97
N PHE A 151 -9.76 -7.53 20.31
CA PHE A 151 -9.33 -8.17 19.06
C PHE A 151 -9.35 -7.21 17.88
N SER A 152 -10.30 -6.27 17.83
CA SER A 152 -10.30 -5.23 16.79
C SER A 152 -9.07 -4.33 16.91
N LEU A 153 -8.70 -3.92 18.13
CA LEU A 153 -7.50 -3.15 18.38
C LEU A 153 -6.24 -3.93 17.98
N SER A 154 -6.21 -5.22 18.29
CA SER A 154 -5.09 -6.09 17.93
C SER A 154 -4.95 -6.26 16.42
N GLY A 155 -6.07 -6.47 15.72
CA GLY A 155 -6.12 -6.59 14.26
C GLY A 155 -5.67 -5.31 13.55
N PHE A 156 -5.99 -4.13 14.10
CA PHE A 156 -5.48 -2.87 13.54
C PHE A 156 -3.95 -2.78 13.66
N GLY A 157 -3.37 -3.13 14.81
CA GLY A 157 -1.91 -3.19 14.98
C GLY A 157 -1.25 -4.23 14.07
N LEU A 158 -1.94 -5.35 13.82
CA LEU A 158 -1.49 -6.42 12.93
C LEU A 158 -1.41 -5.92 11.48
N ALA A 159 -2.39 -5.12 11.07
CA ALA A 159 -2.42 -4.48 9.75
C ALA A 159 -1.15 -3.65 9.50
N LEU A 160 -0.77 -2.83 10.48
CA LEU A 160 0.44 -2.01 10.42
C LEU A 160 1.69 -2.88 10.26
N CYS A 161 1.80 -3.94 11.06
CA CYS A 161 2.94 -4.86 11.00
C CYS A 161 3.02 -5.56 9.63
N TYR A 162 1.89 -6.08 9.13
CA TYR A 162 1.82 -6.76 7.84
C TYR A 162 2.24 -5.86 6.67
N VAL A 163 1.71 -4.64 6.62
CA VAL A 163 2.08 -3.68 5.58
C VAL A 163 3.56 -3.33 5.65
N THR A 164 4.11 -3.06 6.84
CA THR A 164 5.55 -2.77 6.99
C THR A 164 6.44 -3.95 6.59
N SER A 165 6.00 -5.19 6.85
CA SER A 165 6.73 -6.41 6.46
C SER A 165 6.88 -6.52 4.94
N ILE A 166 5.81 -6.26 4.19
CA ILE A 166 5.81 -6.31 2.72
C ILE A 166 6.57 -5.12 2.12
N VAL A 167 6.29 -3.92 2.59
CA VAL A 167 6.85 -2.67 2.05
C VAL A 167 8.37 -2.61 2.29
N SER A 168 8.85 -3.02 3.47
CA SER A 168 10.28 -3.05 3.77
C SER A 168 11.06 -3.97 2.83
N VAL A 169 10.55 -5.17 2.52
CA VAL A 169 11.19 -6.09 1.57
C VAL A 169 11.18 -5.52 0.15
N ALA A 170 10.09 -4.85 -0.23
CA ALA A 170 9.95 -4.22 -1.54
C ALA A 170 10.94 -3.07 -1.78
N TYR A 171 11.32 -2.32 -0.74
CA TYR A 171 12.30 -1.23 -0.86
C TYR A 171 13.75 -1.71 -0.97
N TRP A 172 14.08 -2.87 -0.40
CA TRP A 172 15.46 -3.38 -0.39
C TRP A 172 15.84 -4.19 -1.64
N PHE A 173 14.87 -4.76 -2.37
CA PHE A 173 15.15 -5.61 -3.53
C PHE A 173 14.32 -5.19 -4.74
N GLU A 174 14.99 -4.99 -5.88
CA GLU A 174 14.31 -4.70 -7.15
C GLU A 174 14.44 -5.91 -8.09
N LYS A 175 15.65 -6.42 -8.31
CA LYS A 175 15.90 -7.54 -9.22
C LYS A 175 15.48 -8.90 -8.66
N ARG A 176 15.53 -9.07 -7.32
CA ARG A 176 15.18 -10.32 -6.61
C ARG A 176 13.96 -10.19 -5.69
N ARG A 177 13.09 -9.22 -5.98
CA ARG A 177 11.92 -8.90 -5.13
C ARG A 177 11.01 -10.11 -4.88
N SER A 178 10.71 -10.90 -5.91
CA SER A 178 9.83 -12.07 -5.80
C SER A 178 10.39 -13.15 -4.87
N LEU A 179 11.70 -13.43 -4.96
CA LEU A 179 12.36 -14.40 -4.07
C LEU A 179 12.40 -13.90 -2.63
N ALA A 180 12.72 -12.62 -2.42
CA ALA A 180 12.80 -12.03 -1.09
C ALA A 180 11.42 -11.99 -0.40
N THR A 181 10.38 -11.55 -1.11
CA THR A 181 9.00 -11.57 -0.61
C THR A 181 8.52 -13.00 -0.40
N GLY A 182 8.84 -13.94 -1.31
CA GLY A 182 8.52 -15.36 -1.14
C GLY A 182 9.11 -15.92 0.16
N LEU A 183 10.40 -15.68 0.41
CA LEU A 183 11.06 -16.10 1.65
C LEU A 183 10.41 -15.48 2.89
N ALA A 184 10.08 -14.19 2.86
CA ALA A 184 9.40 -13.52 3.98
C ALA A 184 8.01 -14.12 4.25
N VAL A 185 7.26 -14.49 3.21
CA VAL A 185 5.91 -15.07 3.33
C VAL A 185 5.94 -16.55 3.72
N CYS A 186 7.02 -17.29 3.40
CA CYS A 186 7.19 -18.66 3.90
C CYS A 186 7.12 -18.75 5.44
N GLY A 187 7.40 -17.65 6.14
CA GLY A 187 7.26 -17.54 7.60
C GLY A 187 5.85 -17.86 8.10
N THR A 188 4.81 -17.52 7.35
CA THR A 188 3.41 -17.80 7.71
C THR A 188 3.14 -19.30 7.88
N GLY A 189 3.67 -20.13 6.98
CA GLY A 189 3.53 -21.58 7.05
C GLY A 189 4.26 -22.18 8.25
N PHE A 190 5.51 -21.77 8.47
CA PHE A 190 6.29 -22.22 9.62
C PHE A 190 5.69 -21.73 10.95
N GLY A 191 5.19 -20.50 10.98
CA GLY A 191 4.50 -19.92 12.12
C GLY A 191 3.25 -20.71 12.49
N THR A 192 2.40 -21.03 11.52
CA THR A 192 1.19 -21.83 11.79
C THR A 192 1.54 -23.21 12.36
N PHE A 193 2.57 -23.86 11.82
CA PHE A 193 3.04 -25.16 12.33
C PHE A 193 3.61 -25.07 13.75
N LEU A 194 4.33 -24.00 14.08
CA LEU A 194 4.92 -23.79 15.41
C LEU A 194 3.89 -23.33 16.45
N PHE A 195 3.02 -22.39 16.08
CA PHE A 195 2.04 -21.79 16.98
C PHE A 195 0.86 -22.72 17.26
N ALA A 196 0.43 -23.57 16.32
CA ALA A 196 -0.68 -24.49 16.56
C ALA A 196 -0.47 -25.38 17.81
N PRO A 197 0.63 -26.17 17.95
CA PRO A 197 0.88 -26.96 19.14
C PRO A 197 1.20 -26.10 20.37
N LEU A 198 1.86 -24.94 20.18
CA LEU A 198 2.17 -24.02 21.27
C LEU A 198 0.89 -23.49 21.93
N ILE A 199 -0.08 -23.03 21.14
CA ILE A 199 -1.35 -22.51 21.65
C ILE A 199 -2.16 -23.60 22.34
N ILE A 200 -2.18 -24.83 21.83
CA ILE A 200 -2.82 -25.97 22.50
C ILE A 200 -2.19 -26.21 23.88
N PHE A 201 -0.86 -26.24 23.95
CA PHE A 201 -0.14 -26.42 25.20
C PHE A 201 -0.44 -25.29 26.21
N LEU A 202 -0.43 -24.03 25.74
CA LEU A 202 -0.77 -22.87 26.55
C LEU A 202 -2.22 -22.92 27.06
N LEU A 203 -3.17 -23.35 26.23
CA LEU A 203 -4.58 -23.46 26.62
C LEU A 203 -4.80 -24.52 27.70
N ASN A 204 -4.08 -25.65 27.62
CA ASN A 204 -4.19 -26.71 28.62
C ASN A 204 -3.69 -26.27 30.00
N GLU A 205 -2.58 -25.54 30.06
CA GLU A 205 -1.95 -25.13 31.32
C GLU A 205 -2.55 -23.82 31.89
N TYR A 206 -2.71 -22.79 31.04
CA TYR A 206 -3.03 -21.43 31.47
C TYR A 206 -4.44 -20.96 31.11
N LYS A 207 -5.22 -21.79 30.41
CA LYS A 207 -6.53 -21.44 29.84
C LYS A 207 -6.44 -20.27 28.86
N TRP A 208 -7.58 -19.87 28.28
CA TRP A 208 -7.63 -18.82 27.26
C TRP A 208 -7.06 -17.48 27.76
N ARG A 209 -7.31 -17.09 29.02
CA ARG A 209 -6.83 -15.81 29.57
C ARG A 209 -5.32 -15.73 29.65
N GLY A 210 -4.66 -16.77 30.14
CA GLY A 210 -3.21 -16.80 30.21
C GLY A 210 -2.58 -16.94 28.82
N THR A 211 -3.22 -17.69 27.92
CA THR A 211 -2.81 -17.78 26.52
C THR A 211 -2.76 -16.40 25.84
N LEU A 212 -3.80 -15.56 26.00
CA LEU A 212 -3.80 -14.19 25.46
C LEU A 212 -2.68 -13.33 26.03
N LEU A 213 -2.35 -13.50 27.31
CA LEU A 213 -1.26 -12.76 27.96
C LEU A 213 0.10 -13.18 27.39
N VAL A 214 0.34 -14.48 27.20
CA VAL A 214 1.59 -14.96 26.56
C VAL A 214 1.67 -14.51 25.10
N ILE A 215 0.57 -14.58 24.35
CA ILE A 215 0.51 -14.06 22.98
C ILE A 215 0.88 -12.57 22.95
N SER A 216 0.36 -11.76 23.90
CA SER A 216 0.71 -10.34 23.96
C SER A 216 2.21 -10.12 24.12
N ALA A 217 2.89 -10.91 24.96
CA ALA A 217 4.34 -10.84 25.12
C ALA A 217 5.09 -11.24 23.84
N ILE A 218 4.59 -12.23 23.09
CA ILE A 218 5.17 -12.63 21.80
C ILE A 218 5.05 -11.49 20.78
N PHE A 219 3.91 -10.81 20.71
CA PHE A 219 3.74 -9.62 19.87
C PHE A 219 4.66 -8.47 20.30
N LEU A 220 4.90 -8.30 21.60
CA LEU A 220 5.84 -7.29 22.09
C LEU A 220 7.29 -7.53 21.62
N ASN A 221 7.69 -8.80 21.45
CA ASN A 221 9.01 -9.15 20.90
C ASN A 221 9.18 -8.71 19.44
N MET A 222 8.10 -8.45 18.69
CA MET A 222 8.17 -7.92 17.33
C MET A 222 8.77 -6.51 17.28
N ILE A 223 8.78 -5.77 18.39
CA ILE A 223 9.45 -4.46 18.50
C ILE A 223 10.95 -4.58 18.13
N CYS A 224 11.61 -5.67 18.54
CA CYS A 224 13.01 -5.94 18.20
C CYS A 224 13.21 -6.08 16.68
N CYS A 225 12.24 -6.70 15.99
CA CYS A 225 12.24 -6.79 14.53
C CYS A 225 12.04 -5.42 13.88
N GLY A 226 11.18 -4.57 14.46
CA GLY A 226 11.02 -3.19 14.03
C GLY A 226 12.31 -2.37 14.11
N PHE A 227 13.14 -2.59 15.13
CA PHE A 227 14.46 -1.96 15.22
C PHE A 227 15.46 -2.45 14.17
N LEU A 228 15.32 -3.69 13.69
CA LEU A 228 16.18 -4.28 12.68
C LEU A 228 15.87 -3.74 11.27
N ILE A 229 14.62 -3.35 11.02
CA ILE A 229 14.18 -2.67 9.81
C ILE A 229 14.74 -1.24 9.83
N ARG A 230 15.80 -1.02 9.07
CA ARG A 230 16.37 0.32 8.87
C ARG A 230 15.52 1.06 7.84
N ASP A 231 14.98 2.21 8.23
CA ASP A 231 14.32 3.12 7.28
C ASP A 231 15.33 3.51 6.20
N LEU A 232 15.08 3.07 4.97
CA LEU A 232 15.71 3.63 3.79
C LEU A 232 14.88 4.86 3.42
N GLU A 233 15.42 6.05 3.66
CA GLU A 233 14.95 7.25 2.98
C GLU A 233 15.42 7.11 1.53
N ILE A 234 14.54 6.54 0.70
CA ILE A 234 14.64 6.75 -0.73
C ILE A 234 14.13 8.16 -0.92
N GLU A 235 15.00 9.07 -1.36
CA GLU A 235 14.60 10.39 -1.80
C GLU A 235 13.69 10.20 -3.02
N SER A 236 12.40 10.04 -2.75
CA SER A 236 11.39 10.29 -3.77
C SER A 236 11.45 11.79 -3.99
N ASP A 237 11.79 12.20 -5.21
CA ASP A 237 11.55 13.56 -5.65
C ASP A 237 10.09 13.90 -5.35
N SER A 238 9.88 14.60 -4.23
CA SER A 238 8.56 14.96 -3.73
C SER A 238 8.04 16.10 -4.60
N SER A 239 7.54 15.75 -5.77
CA SER A 239 6.72 16.64 -6.60
C SER A 239 5.59 15.85 -7.24
N SER A 240 4.69 15.27 -6.43
CA SER A 240 3.29 15.01 -6.82
C SER A 240 2.55 14.22 -5.73
N SER A 241 1.95 14.91 -4.76
CA SER A 241 0.67 14.54 -4.09
C SER A 241 0.51 15.20 -2.71
N SER A 242 0.51 16.52 -2.63
CA SER A 242 -0.14 17.24 -1.52
C SER A 242 -0.53 18.66 -1.95
N SER A 243 -1.51 18.74 -2.85
CA SER A 243 -2.22 19.98 -3.12
C SER A 243 -3.64 19.68 -3.59
N SER A 244 -4.49 19.24 -2.67
CA SER A 244 -5.94 19.29 -2.83
C SER A 244 -6.59 19.72 -1.52
N SER A 245 -6.28 20.95 -1.09
CA SER A 245 -7.24 21.85 -0.42
C SER A 245 -6.53 23.17 -0.11
N SER A 246 -7.22 24.28 -0.39
CA SER A 246 -6.85 25.69 -0.16
C SER A 246 -5.81 26.29 -1.11
N SER A 247 -6.28 26.84 -2.25
CA SER A 247 -5.98 28.21 -2.72
C SER A 247 -6.56 28.46 -4.13
N SER A 248 -7.88 28.52 -4.25
CA SER A 248 -8.55 29.00 -5.48
C SER A 248 -8.81 30.52 -5.47
N SER A 249 -8.05 31.31 -4.70
CA SER A 249 -8.36 32.74 -4.50
C SER A 249 -7.32 33.74 -5.03
N ASN A 250 -6.15 33.31 -5.52
CA ASN A 250 -5.08 34.24 -5.89
C ASN A 250 -4.93 34.46 -7.41
N THR A 251 -5.64 33.72 -8.26
CA THR A 251 -5.54 33.88 -9.72
C THR A 251 -6.35 35.04 -10.28
N ILE A 252 -7.32 35.59 -9.53
CA ILE A 252 -8.13 36.74 -9.99
C ILE A 252 -7.46 38.08 -9.63
N SER A 253 -6.65 38.17 -8.58
CA SER A 253 -5.94 39.42 -8.21
C SER A 253 -4.86 39.80 -9.21
N ASP A 254 -4.15 38.81 -9.77
CA ASP A 254 -2.97 39.05 -10.60
C ASP A 254 -3.33 39.36 -12.07
N LEU A 255 -4.52 38.91 -12.51
CA LEU A 255 -5.07 39.29 -13.81
C LEU A 255 -5.58 40.74 -13.83
N ASN A 256 -6.15 41.22 -12.72
CA ASN A 256 -6.62 42.60 -12.61
C ASN A 256 -5.45 43.61 -12.56
N SER A 257 -4.35 43.30 -11.89
CA SER A 257 -3.17 44.17 -11.90
C SER A 257 -2.49 44.23 -13.27
N SER A 258 -2.55 43.14 -14.04
CA SER A 258 -1.95 43.06 -15.38
C SER A 258 -2.77 43.78 -16.45
N LEU A 259 -4.10 43.77 -16.32
CA LEU A 259 -5.01 44.55 -17.19
C LEU A 259 -4.93 46.05 -16.91
N SER A 260 -4.83 46.47 -15.64
CA SER A 260 -4.66 47.90 -15.28
C SER A 260 -3.34 48.49 -15.81
N ASN A 261 -2.26 47.70 -15.84
CA ASN A 261 -0.96 48.16 -16.33
C ASN A 261 -0.84 48.19 -17.86
N SER A 262 -1.60 47.37 -18.59
CA SER A 262 -1.64 47.39 -20.06
C SER A 262 -2.50 48.52 -20.63
N VAL A 263 -3.52 48.98 -19.91
CA VAL A 263 -4.36 50.11 -20.37
C VAL A 263 -3.68 51.47 -20.16
N ALA A 264 -2.74 51.58 -19.21
CA ALA A 264 -2.04 52.83 -18.91
C ALA A 264 -0.92 53.22 -19.90
N ASN A 265 -0.56 52.35 -20.86
CA ASN A 265 0.59 52.53 -21.77
C ASN A 265 0.23 52.83 -23.24
N LEU A 266 -1.02 53.18 -23.55
CA LEU A 266 -1.45 53.45 -24.95
C LEU A 266 -1.79 54.91 -25.29
N ASP A 267 -1.61 55.86 -24.36
CA ASP A 267 -1.85 57.29 -24.62
C ASP A 267 -0.56 58.11 -24.58
N SER A 268 0.41 57.80 -25.46
CA SER A 268 1.44 58.77 -25.86
C SER A 268 2.28 58.23 -27.01
N ASP A 269 1.96 58.66 -28.22
CA ASP A 269 2.81 59.53 -29.03
C ASP A 269 2.73 59.20 -30.54
N SER A 270 2.67 60.27 -31.30
CA SER A 270 2.24 60.41 -32.68
C SER A 270 3.42 60.63 -33.63
N GLY A 271 3.47 59.97 -34.79
CA GLY A 271 4.36 60.38 -35.90
C GLY A 271 4.71 59.28 -36.93
N PRO A 272 5.04 59.63 -38.20
CA PRO A 272 4.58 58.88 -39.38
C PRO A 272 5.56 57.86 -40.00
N PHE A 273 4.96 56.93 -40.76
CA PHE A 273 5.52 55.82 -41.56
C PHE A 273 6.79 56.10 -42.38
N PRO A 274 7.55 55.01 -42.68
CA PRO A 274 7.78 54.67 -44.08
C PRO A 274 7.55 53.18 -44.44
N LYS A 275 7.26 52.98 -45.74
CA LYS A 275 6.94 51.74 -46.45
C LYS A 275 8.20 50.96 -46.86
N ASN A 276 8.13 49.63 -46.94
CA ASN A 276 8.51 48.76 -48.08
C ASN A 276 8.76 47.32 -47.57
N ASN A 277 7.93 46.34 -47.94
CA ASN A 277 7.88 45.55 -49.18
C ASN A 277 8.88 44.38 -49.18
N LEU A 278 8.38 43.14 -49.11
CA LEU A 278 8.75 41.98 -49.95
C LEU A 278 8.10 40.69 -49.44
N ASP A 279 6.91 40.45 -49.96
CA ASP A 279 6.38 39.21 -50.54
C ASP A 279 7.19 37.91 -50.31
N ASN A 280 6.57 36.87 -49.75
CA ASN A 280 5.93 35.83 -50.56
C ASN A 280 5.50 34.57 -49.78
N HIS A 281 4.37 34.04 -50.24
CA HIS A 281 3.83 32.69 -50.07
C HIS A 281 3.02 32.33 -48.81
N TYR A 282 1.74 32.73 -48.85
CA TYR A 282 0.63 31.88 -48.43
C TYR A 282 -0.27 31.59 -49.63
N SER A 283 -0.63 30.32 -49.84
CA SER A 283 -1.82 29.96 -50.63
C SER A 283 -2.57 28.85 -49.92
N LEU A 284 -3.72 29.26 -49.36
CA LEU A 284 -4.80 28.43 -48.84
C LEU A 284 -5.45 27.64 -49.99
N LYS A 285 -5.85 26.39 -49.75
CA LYS A 285 -7.01 25.80 -50.42
C LYS A 285 -7.66 24.67 -49.62
N SER A 286 -8.90 24.88 -49.21
CA SER A 286 -9.95 23.89 -48.92
C SER A 286 -11.04 24.04 -50.01
N PRO A 287 -12.17 23.29 -50.05
CA PRO A 287 -12.54 21.93 -49.61
C PRO A 287 -13.26 21.12 -50.76
N SER A 288 -13.71 19.86 -50.55
CA SER A 288 -15.08 19.39 -50.90
C SER A 288 -15.34 17.86 -50.84
N LYS A 289 -16.47 17.53 -50.17
CA LYS A 289 -17.55 16.54 -50.49
C LYS A 289 -17.35 15.01 -50.30
N GLU A 290 -18.23 14.46 -49.45
CA GLU A 290 -18.68 13.05 -49.44
C GLU A 290 -19.50 12.68 -50.70
N PRO A 291 -19.75 11.37 -50.93
CA PRO A 291 -21.10 10.85 -50.61
C PRO A 291 -21.14 9.42 -50.02
N ILE A 292 -22.31 9.14 -49.44
CA ILE A 292 -22.84 7.92 -48.79
C ILE A 292 -23.32 6.88 -49.82
N SER A 293 -23.22 5.56 -49.54
CA SER A 293 -24.36 4.58 -49.51
C SER A 293 -24.01 3.08 -49.67
N THR A 294 -24.44 2.29 -48.66
CA THR A 294 -25.15 0.98 -48.66
C THR A 294 -24.55 -0.38 -49.05
N MET A 295 -24.74 -1.33 -48.09
CA MET A 295 -25.08 -2.77 -48.19
C MET A 295 -23.98 -3.75 -48.64
N ASP A 296 -23.72 -4.89 -48.00
CA ASP A 296 -24.68 -5.94 -47.61
C ASP A 296 -24.37 -6.68 -46.29
N LEU A 297 -25.47 -7.10 -45.66
CA LEU A 297 -25.58 -8.13 -44.64
C LEU A 297 -25.32 -9.51 -45.27
N GLN A 298 -24.56 -10.41 -44.63
CA GLN A 298 -24.89 -11.84 -44.63
C GLN A 298 -24.14 -12.58 -43.51
N ASN A 299 -24.88 -13.40 -42.78
CA ASN A 299 -24.43 -14.53 -41.95
C ASN A 299 -23.84 -14.29 -40.55
N ARG A 300 -24.78 -14.20 -39.59
CA ARG A 300 -24.77 -15.08 -38.42
C ARG A 300 -24.95 -16.53 -38.89
N ASP A 301 -24.15 -17.47 -38.39
CA ASP A 301 -24.67 -18.60 -37.60
C ASP A 301 -23.56 -19.57 -37.14
N ILE A 302 -23.56 -19.78 -35.81
CA ILE A 302 -23.56 -21.07 -35.11
C ILE A 302 -22.44 -22.07 -35.43
N ARG A 303 -21.59 -22.34 -34.43
CA ARG A 303 -21.43 -23.70 -33.87
C ARG A 303 -20.64 -23.72 -32.56
N LEU A 304 -21.30 -24.27 -31.54
CA LEU A 304 -20.69 -24.92 -30.37
C LEU A 304 -19.74 -26.04 -30.83
N PRO A 305 -18.81 -26.47 -29.97
CA PRO A 305 -18.89 -27.87 -29.59
C PRO A 305 -18.65 -28.14 -28.10
N CYS A 306 -19.40 -29.17 -27.68
CA CYS A 306 -19.26 -30.12 -26.57
C CYS A 306 -18.22 -29.88 -25.47
#